data_AF-M3ZIB1-F1
#
_entry.id   AF-M3ZIB1-F1
#
_cell.length_a   1.000
_cell.length_b   1.000
_cell.length_c   1.000
_cell.angle_alpha   90.00
_cell.angle_beta   90.00
_cell.angle_gamma   90.00
#
_symmetry.space_group_name_H-M   'P 1'
#
loop_
_entity.id
_entity.type
_entity.pdbx_description
1 polymer ?
#
loop_
_entity_poly.entity_id
_entity_poly.type
_entity_poly.pdbx_seq_one_letter_code
_entity_poly.pdbx_strand_id
1 'polypeptide(L)'
;MASRFLKFSVLLQKYRAPLLIASCGGVFAANMFYHVFPGLSYRQLYQAWHKGEPVVLSEKLESVFQQVLKDFRVSSVKNFSAFASFGFHPVGAGVPWLPAGAQIGIPANFNSTTDDPSGITNRNIFINGKTVDWRTEAGSALKEALVFSTEAQKFAIAREVARLQSGGPVLTAAVAPFCLGGVWVYSVVLKQVFGLHGGPVLMRFSVNILALGIGAVSYFLTSDALSQWIDYSSDKHAAGVSREYARGGVEFYDKILSRNKTLRSLMGQKGEEMYAPSGNLFPAHVLQLKHTPYTSRREGILALIKEEKA
;
A
#
# COMPACT_ATOMS: atom_id res chain seq x y z
N MET A 1 11.90 -42.73 31.94
CA MET A 1 11.53 -42.20 30.61
C MET A 1 11.29 -40.70 30.72
N ALA A 2 12.17 -39.85 30.17
CA ALA A 2 11.90 -38.41 30.14
C ALA A 2 10.55 -38.16 29.44
N SER A 3 9.67 -37.38 30.08
CA SER A 3 8.36 -37.08 29.50
C SER A 3 8.55 -36.44 28.11
N ARG A 4 7.63 -36.70 27.17
CA ARG A 4 7.70 -36.16 25.81
C ARG A 4 7.90 -34.63 25.81
N PHE A 5 7.37 -33.96 26.84
CA PHE A 5 7.52 -32.53 27.07
C PHE A 5 8.96 -32.08 27.35
N LEU A 6 9.71 -32.85 28.13
CA LEU A 6 11.12 -32.53 28.44
C LEU A 6 12.01 -32.68 27.20
N LYS A 7 11.78 -33.74 26.41
CA LYS A 7 12.48 -33.96 25.13
C LYS A 7 12.21 -32.81 24.15
N PHE A 8 10.96 -32.37 24.05
CA PHE A 8 10.57 -31.24 23.22
C PHE A 8 11.19 -29.91 23.69
N SER A 9 11.23 -29.66 25.00
CA SER A 9 11.84 -28.46 25.58
C SER A 9 13.35 -28.37 25.34
N VAL A 10 14.07 -29.49 25.50
CA VAL A 10 15.51 -29.57 25.20
C VAL A 10 15.78 -29.36 23.71
N LEU A 11 14.94 -29.93 22.84
CA LEU A 11 15.04 -29.74 21.39
C LEU A 11 14.79 -28.28 21.00
N LEU A 12 13.75 -27.66 21.55
CA LEU A 12 13.48 -26.22 21.38
C LEU A 12 14.63 -25.36 21.88
N GLN A 13 15.26 -25.70 23.01
CA GLN A 13 16.44 -24.99 23.53
C GLN A 13 17.65 -25.09 22.60
N LYS A 14 17.91 -26.27 22.04
CA LYS A 14 19.02 -26.51 21.11
C LYS A 14 18.85 -25.78 19.77
N TYR A 15 17.61 -25.67 19.28
CA TYR A 15 17.30 -25.12 17.94
C TYR A 15 16.67 -23.72 17.97
N ARG A 16 16.84 -22.93 19.05
CA ARG A 16 16.21 -21.59 19.16
C ARG A 16 16.59 -20.64 18.03
N ALA A 17 17.88 -20.50 17.76
CA ALA A 17 18.36 -19.58 16.71
C ALA A 17 17.97 -20.07 15.30
N PRO A 18 18.16 -21.36 14.94
CA PRO A 18 17.64 -21.88 13.67
C PRO A 18 16.12 -21.69 13.51
N LEU A 19 15.34 -21.90 14.57
CA LEU A 19 13.89 -21.71 14.54
C LEU A 19 13.53 -20.25 14.28
N LEU A 20 14.19 -19.30 14.97
CA LEU A 20 13.97 -17.87 14.76
C LEU A 20 14.33 -17.46 13.32
N ILE A 21 15.48 -17.92 12.80
CA ILE A 21 15.90 -17.64 11.42
C ILE A 21 14.88 -18.20 10.43
N ALA A 22 14.43 -19.44 10.64
CA ALA A 22 13.41 -20.07 9.79
C ALA A 22 12.07 -19.31 9.86
N SER A 23 11.64 -18.87 11.05
CA SER A 23 10.43 -18.06 11.22
C SER A 23 10.55 -16.69 10.54
N CYS A 24 11.65 -15.96 10.74
CA CYS A 24 11.88 -14.68 10.08
C CYS A 24 11.94 -14.83 8.56
N GLY A 25 12.66 -15.83 8.06
CA GLY A 25 12.74 -16.15 6.63
C GLY A 25 11.38 -16.53 6.04
N GLY A 26 10.61 -17.35 6.75
CA GLY A 26 9.27 -17.76 6.34
C GLY A 26 8.28 -16.60 6.28
N VAL A 27 8.25 -15.74 7.30
CA VAL A 27 7.39 -14.53 7.33
C VAL A 27 7.78 -13.56 6.21
N PHE A 28 9.08 -13.33 6.01
CA PHE A 28 9.56 -12.48 4.91
C PHE A 28 9.15 -13.04 3.55
N ALA A 29 9.37 -14.34 3.32
CA ALA A 29 9.01 -15.00 2.07
C ALA A 29 7.51 -14.95 1.80
N ALA A 30 6.67 -15.16 2.83
CA ALA A 30 5.23 -15.05 2.72
C ALA A 30 4.79 -13.63 2.30
N ASN A 31 5.35 -12.59 2.93
CA ASN A 31 5.06 -11.19 2.59
C ASN A 31 5.59 -10.80 1.20
N MET A 32 6.72 -11.39 0.77
CA MET A 32 7.31 -11.10 -0.54
C MET A 32 6.68 -11.89 -1.68
N PHE A 33 5.91 -12.94 -1.41
CA PHE A 33 5.44 -13.88 -2.44
C PHE A 33 4.78 -13.19 -3.64
N TYR A 34 3.85 -12.27 -3.37
CA TYR A 34 3.12 -11.56 -4.43
C TYR A 34 3.93 -10.45 -5.11
N HIS A 35 5.09 -10.10 -4.56
CA HIS A 35 6.05 -9.17 -5.15
C HIS A 35 7.19 -9.88 -5.90
N VAL A 36 7.48 -11.14 -5.61
CA VAL A 36 8.43 -11.94 -6.38
C VAL A 36 7.76 -12.48 -7.65
N PHE A 37 6.47 -12.82 -7.58
CA PHE A 37 5.69 -13.34 -8.70
C PHE A 37 4.43 -12.51 -8.97
N PRO A 38 4.56 -11.19 -9.30
CA PRO A 38 3.41 -10.30 -9.46
C PRO A 38 2.44 -10.76 -10.57
N GLY A 39 2.94 -11.41 -11.63
CA GLY A 39 2.10 -11.93 -12.71
C GLY A 39 1.15 -13.08 -12.29
N LEU A 40 1.59 -13.94 -11.38
CA LEU A 40 0.81 -15.11 -10.93
C LEU A 40 -0.12 -14.81 -9.76
N SER A 41 0.02 -13.63 -9.13
CA SER A 41 -0.70 -13.28 -7.91
C SER A 41 -1.39 -11.93 -8.06
N TYR A 42 -0.61 -10.86 -7.98
CA TYR A 42 -1.11 -9.49 -7.98
C TYR A 42 -1.90 -9.13 -9.24
N ARG A 43 -1.39 -9.49 -10.42
CA ARG A 43 -2.06 -9.22 -11.68
C ARG A 43 -3.39 -9.95 -11.77
N GLN A 44 -3.47 -11.22 -11.38
CA GLN A 44 -4.74 -11.97 -11.42
C GLN A 44 -5.82 -11.32 -10.53
N LEU A 45 -5.42 -10.76 -9.39
CA LEU A 45 -6.34 -10.10 -8.45
C LEU A 45 -6.86 -8.75 -8.99
N TYR A 46 -6.01 -7.97 -9.65
CA TYR A 46 -6.32 -6.60 -10.06
C TYR A 46 -6.61 -6.44 -11.56
N GLN A 47 -6.39 -7.45 -12.39
CA GLN A 47 -6.63 -7.37 -13.83
C GLN A 47 -8.09 -7.00 -14.12
N ALA A 48 -8.30 -6.03 -15.02
CA ALA A 48 -9.61 -5.76 -15.56
C ALA A 48 -9.99 -6.84 -16.58
N TRP A 49 -11.22 -7.32 -16.50
CA TRP A 49 -11.77 -8.36 -17.36
C TRP A 49 -13.00 -7.85 -18.09
N HIS A 50 -13.16 -8.23 -19.36
CA HIS A 50 -14.35 -7.95 -20.15
C HIS A 50 -14.69 -9.19 -20.98
N LYS A 51 -15.90 -9.72 -20.80
CA LYS A 51 -16.38 -10.96 -21.47
C LYS A 51 -15.43 -12.16 -21.30
N GLY A 52 -14.84 -12.32 -20.11
CA GLY A 52 -13.95 -13.44 -19.80
C GLY A 52 -12.50 -13.25 -20.23
N GLU A 53 -12.18 -12.20 -20.98
CA GLU A 53 -10.83 -11.91 -21.47
C GLU A 53 -10.19 -10.74 -20.70
N PRO A 54 -8.86 -10.73 -20.52
CA PRO A 54 -8.16 -9.63 -19.87
C PRO A 54 -8.20 -8.40 -20.78
N VAL A 55 -8.64 -7.27 -20.23
CA VAL A 55 -8.66 -5.99 -20.94
C VAL A 55 -7.22 -5.55 -21.20
N VAL A 56 -6.93 -5.23 -22.46
CA VAL A 56 -5.66 -4.65 -22.88
C VAL A 56 -5.62 -3.17 -22.49
N LEU A 57 -4.45 -2.69 -22.07
CA LEU A 57 -4.26 -1.27 -21.79
C LEU A 57 -4.38 -0.46 -23.10
N SER A 58 -5.09 0.67 -23.06
CA SER A 58 -5.24 1.51 -24.25
C SER A 58 -3.91 2.17 -24.63
N GLU A 59 -3.75 2.50 -25.91
CA GLU A 59 -2.55 3.18 -26.43
C GLU A 59 -2.28 4.51 -25.71
N LYS A 60 -3.34 5.25 -25.37
CA LYS A 60 -3.26 6.48 -24.57
C LYS A 60 -2.57 6.22 -23.23
N LEU A 61 -3.03 5.21 -22.49
CA LEU A 61 -2.51 4.92 -21.15
C LEU A 61 -1.11 4.28 -21.19
N GLU A 62 -0.83 3.47 -22.21
CA GLU A 62 0.52 2.96 -22.47
C GLU A 62 1.47 4.14 -22.76
N SER A 63 1.07 5.10 -23.59
CA SER A 63 1.86 6.30 -23.88
C SER A 63 2.14 7.14 -22.63
N VAL A 64 1.12 7.37 -21.79
CA VAL A 64 1.28 8.07 -20.51
C VAL A 64 2.23 7.31 -19.59
N PHE A 65 2.10 5.99 -19.50
CA PHE A 65 2.99 5.16 -18.69
C PHE A 65 4.45 5.25 -19.15
N GLN A 66 4.71 5.09 -20.45
CA GLN A 66 6.04 5.21 -21.03
C GLN A 66 6.63 6.63 -20.84
N GLN A 67 5.79 7.66 -20.96
CA GLN A 67 6.20 9.03 -20.66
C GLN A 67 6.60 9.19 -19.19
N VAL A 68 5.83 8.64 -18.25
CA VAL A 68 6.17 8.68 -16.82
C VAL A 68 7.51 7.99 -16.56
N LEU A 69 7.74 6.81 -17.13
CA LEU A 69 9.02 6.11 -16.97
C LEU A 69 10.20 6.95 -17.50
N LYS A 70 10.01 7.64 -18.63
CA LYS A 70 11.01 8.53 -19.20
C LYS A 70 11.26 9.76 -18.32
N ASP A 71 10.20 10.44 -17.88
CA ASP A 71 10.26 11.64 -17.05
C ASP A 71 10.91 11.33 -15.69
N PHE A 72 10.58 10.17 -15.10
CA PHE A 72 11.13 9.68 -13.84
C PHE A 72 12.56 9.12 -13.96
N ARG A 73 13.09 9.00 -15.18
CA ARG A 73 14.44 8.52 -15.48
C ARG A 73 14.76 7.15 -14.86
N VAL A 74 13.83 6.20 -14.95
CA VAL A 74 14.09 4.83 -14.46
C VAL A 74 15.27 4.19 -15.21
N SER A 75 16.21 3.61 -14.47
CA SER A 75 17.41 3.00 -15.03
C SER A 75 17.14 1.78 -15.92
N SER A 76 15.99 1.13 -15.77
CA SER A 76 15.63 -0.07 -16.52
C SER A 76 14.13 -0.11 -16.81
N VAL A 77 13.71 0.65 -17.83
CA VAL A 77 12.32 0.72 -18.33
C VAL A 77 11.74 -0.69 -18.58
N LYS A 78 12.54 -1.60 -19.14
CA LYS A 78 12.14 -2.99 -19.43
C LYS A 78 11.70 -3.81 -18.20
N ASN A 79 12.08 -3.37 -17.00
CA ASN A 79 11.71 -4.04 -15.76
C ASN A 79 10.39 -3.52 -15.19
N PHE A 80 9.74 -2.55 -15.85
CA PHE A 80 8.42 -2.06 -15.52
C PHE A 80 7.45 -2.43 -16.64
N SER A 81 6.25 -2.85 -16.25
CA SER A 81 5.16 -3.15 -17.19
C SER A 81 3.85 -2.62 -16.63
N ALA A 82 2.94 -2.23 -17.53
CA ALA A 82 1.60 -1.79 -17.15
C ALA A 82 0.53 -2.78 -17.60
N PHE A 83 -0.59 -2.80 -16.90
CA PHE A 83 -1.77 -3.56 -17.29
C PHE A 83 -3.04 -2.78 -16.93
N ALA A 84 -4.16 -3.08 -17.60
CA ALA A 84 -5.44 -2.48 -17.24
C ALA A 84 -5.93 -3.08 -15.91
N SER A 85 -6.09 -2.24 -14.88
CA SER A 85 -6.59 -2.69 -13.57
C SER A 85 -8.08 -2.40 -13.37
N PHE A 86 -8.70 -3.26 -12.57
CA PHE A 86 -9.99 -3.02 -11.96
C PHE A 86 -9.79 -2.12 -10.72
N GLY A 87 -10.57 -1.04 -10.63
CA GLY A 87 -10.45 -0.04 -9.57
C GLY A 87 -10.48 1.38 -10.13
N PHE A 88 -10.14 2.34 -9.27
CA PHE A 88 -10.18 3.79 -9.58
C PHE A 88 -8.84 4.51 -9.33
N HIS A 89 -7.80 3.78 -8.92
CA HIS A 89 -6.46 4.34 -8.68
C HIS A 89 -5.40 3.35 -9.17
N PRO A 90 -4.20 3.83 -9.56
CA PRO A 90 -3.10 2.95 -9.90
C PRO A 90 -2.68 2.09 -8.71
N VAL A 91 -2.30 0.85 -9.01
CA VAL A 91 -1.88 -0.15 -8.01
C VAL A 91 -0.61 -0.83 -8.49
N GLY A 92 0.39 -1.02 -7.63
CA GLY A 92 1.68 -1.59 -8.03
C GLY A 92 2.13 -2.80 -7.19
N ALA A 93 2.80 -3.76 -7.84
CA ALA A 93 3.56 -4.81 -7.17
C ALA A 93 4.81 -5.19 -7.96
N GLY A 94 5.61 -6.11 -7.41
CA GLY A 94 6.89 -6.46 -7.99
C GLY A 94 8.09 -5.72 -7.38
N VAL A 95 9.28 -6.09 -7.85
CA VAL A 95 10.55 -5.49 -7.46
C VAL A 95 11.36 -5.27 -8.75
N PRO A 96 11.66 -4.03 -9.14
CA PRO A 96 12.24 -3.74 -10.45
C PRO A 96 13.60 -4.39 -10.73
N TRP A 97 14.36 -4.80 -9.71
CA TRP A 97 15.65 -5.47 -9.89
C TRP A 97 15.57 -7.00 -9.84
N LEU A 98 14.38 -7.57 -9.67
CA LEU A 98 14.14 -9.01 -9.79
C LEU A 98 13.75 -9.39 -11.22
N PRO A 99 13.94 -10.66 -11.63
CA PRO A 99 13.61 -11.10 -13.00
C PRO A 99 12.15 -10.88 -13.42
N ALA A 100 11.20 -10.96 -12.48
CA ALA A 100 9.78 -10.72 -12.76
C ALA A 100 9.42 -9.22 -12.88
N GLY A 101 10.36 -8.33 -12.53
CA GLY A 101 10.19 -6.89 -12.58
C GLY A 101 9.09 -6.35 -11.68
N ALA A 102 8.58 -5.19 -12.06
CA ALA A 102 7.50 -4.45 -11.44
C ALA A 102 6.31 -4.31 -12.40
N GLN A 103 5.10 -4.41 -11.86
CA GLN A 103 3.84 -4.32 -12.60
C GLN A 103 2.97 -3.23 -11.99
N ILE A 104 2.47 -2.32 -12.83
CA ILE A 104 1.57 -1.24 -12.42
C ILE A 104 0.23 -1.41 -13.14
N GLY A 105 -0.81 -1.66 -12.35
CA GLY A 105 -2.18 -1.67 -12.81
C GLY A 105 -2.72 -0.25 -12.94
N ILE A 106 -3.06 0.17 -14.16
CA ILE A 106 -3.61 1.49 -14.45
C ILE A 106 -5.13 1.36 -14.64
N PRO A 107 -5.94 2.11 -13.88
CA PRO A 107 -7.37 1.93 -13.88
C PRO A 107 -7.95 2.58 -15.13
N ALA A 108 -8.89 1.89 -15.76
CA ALA A 108 -9.34 2.33 -17.08
C ALA A 108 -10.29 3.54 -17.06
N ASN A 109 -10.64 4.10 -15.89
CA ASN A 109 -11.23 5.44 -15.80
C ASN A 109 -10.26 6.54 -16.27
N PHE A 110 -8.95 6.29 -16.32
CA PHE A 110 -7.97 7.24 -16.85
C PHE A 110 -8.11 7.44 -18.38
N ASN A 111 -8.85 6.56 -19.07
CA ASN A 111 -9.23 6.81 -20.46
C ASN A 111 -10.19 7.99 -20.60
N SER A 112 -11.06 8.20 -19.60
CA SER A 112 -12.04 9.28 -19.61
C SER A 112 -11.40 10.66 -19.57
N THR A 113 -12.07 11.61 -20.21
CA THR A 113 -11.79 13.05 -20.13
C THR A 113 -13.04 13.78 -19.67
N THR A 114 -12.94 15.10 -19.48
CA THR A 114 -14.11 15.94 -19.17
C THR A 114 -15.16 15.86 -20.28
N ASP A 115 -14.72 15.81 -21.54
CA ASP A 115 -15.60 15.78 -22.71
C ASP A 115 -16.08 14.36 -23.05
N ASP A 116 -15.31 13.34 -22.67
CA ASP A 116 -15.65 11.93 -22.87
C ASP A 116 -15.55 11.12 -21.56
N PRO A 117 -16.61 11.12 -20.73
CA PRO A 117 -16.66 10.32 -19.51
C PRO A 117 -17.02 8.85 -19.74
N SER A 118 -17.09 8.38 -21.00
CA SER A 118 -17.59 7.04 -21.35
C SER A 118 -16.83 5.89 -20.67
N GLY A 119 -15.52 6.04 -20.47
CA GLY A 119 -14.69 5.10 -19.72
C GLY A 119 -15.14 4.85 -18.28
N ILE A 120 -15.92 5.77 -17.69
CA ILE A 120 -16.55 5.65 -16.36
C ILE A 120 -18.00 5.23 -16.51
N THR A 121 -18.79 5.94 -17.32
CA THR A 121 -20.25 5.78 -17.36
C THR A 121 -20.71 4.49 -18.02
N ASN A 122 -19.91 3.92 -18.93
CA ASN A 122 -20.22 2.64 -19.59
C ASN A 122 -20.01 1.42 -18.67
N ARG A 123 -19.56 1.65 -17.43
CA ARG A 123 -19.34 0.60 -16.43
C ARG A 123 -20.47 0.61 -15.42
N ASN A 124 -20.98 -0.58 -15.10
CA ASN A 124 -21.91 -0.76 -14.01
C ASN A 124 -21.14 -0.71 -12.68
N ILE A 125 -21.14 0.46 -12.03
CA ILE A 125 -20.65 0.59 -10.66
C ILE A 125 -21.81 0.27 -9.73
N PHE A 126 -21.63 -0.72 -8.87
CA PHE A 126 -22.62 -1.10 -7.87
C PHE A 126 -22.23 -0.55 -6.49
N ILE A 127 -23.16 0.20 -5.88
CA ILE A 127 -23.05 0.66 -4.50
C ILE A 127 -24.29 0.15 -3.75
N ASN A 128 -24.08 -0.57 -2.65
CA ASN A 128 -25.17 -1.21 -1.89
C ASN A 128 -26.11 -2.07 -2.76
N GLY A 129 -25.54 -2.78 -3.74
CA GLY A 129 -26.29 -3.65 -4.67
C GLY A 129 -27.08 -2.91 -5.75
N LYS A 130 -27.00 -1.58 -5.83
CA LYS A 130 -27.66 -0.77 -6.85
C LYS A 130 -26.63 -0.15 -7.79
N THR A 131 -26.94 -0.12 -9.07
CA THR A 131 -26.15 0.62 -10.06
C THR A 131 -26.21 2.11 -9.74
N VAL A 132 -25.06 2.78 -9.80
CA VAL A 132 -24.99 4.24 -9.65
C VAL A 132 -25.73 4.90 -10.82
N ASP A 133 -26.71 5.74 -10.50
CA ASP A 133 -27.35 6.59 -11.50
C ASP A 133 -26.55 7.88 -11.70
N TRP A 134 -25.88 7.97 -12.84
CA TRP A 134 -25.04 9.09 -13.24
C TRP A 134 -25.78 10.43 -13.42
N ARG A 135 -27.12 10.42 -13.46
CA ARG A 135 -27.95 11.63 -13.58
C ARG A 135 -28.27 12.27 -12.24
N THR A 136 -28.13 11.53 -11.14
CA THR A 136 -28.30 12.07 -9.79
C THR A 136 -27.15 13.01 -9.44
N GLU A 137 -27.38 13.94 -8.51
CA GLU A 137 -26.34 14.84 -8.02
C GLU A 137 -25.11 14.06 -7.50
N ALA A 138 -25.35 13.03 -6.67
CA ALA A 138 -24.29 12.19 -6.14
C ALA A 138 -23.59 11.35 -7.23
N GLY A 139 -24.33 10.87 -8.24
CA GLY A 139 -23.74 10.19 -9.39
C GLY A 139 -22.85 11.11 -10.23
N SER A 140 -23.29 12.35 -10.49
CA SER A 140 -22.50 13.35 -11.21
C SER A 140 -21.25 13.75 -10.41
N ALA A 141 -21.39 13.98 -9.10
CA ALA A 141 -20.25 14.26 -8.23
C ALA A 141 -19.23 13.12 -8.20
N LEU A 142 -19.69 11.86 -8.20
CA LEU A 142 -18.80 10.70 -8.27
C LEU A 142 -18.11 10.62 -9.63
N LYS A 143 -18.85 10.81 -10.72
CA LYS A 143 -18.31 10.85 -12.09
C LYS A 143 -17.21 11.90 -12.22
N GLU A 144 -17.45 13.12 -11.76
CA GLU A 144 -16.47 14.21 -11.78
C GLU A 144 -15.22 13.90 -10.95
N ALA A 145 -15.39 13.26 -9.79
CA ALA A 145 -14.27 12.84 -8.95
C ALA A 145 -13.43 11.70 -9.55
N LEU A 146 -13.93 10.99 -10.56
CA LEU A 146 -13.25 9.90 -11.24
C LEU A 146 -12.55 10.31 -12.55
N VAL A 147 -12.82 11.52 -13.04
CA VAL A 147 -12.13 12.14 -14.19
C VAL A 147 -10.92 12.90 -13.70
N PHE A 148 -9.74 12.54 -14.21
CA PHE A 148 -8.44 13.11 -13.85
C PHE A 148 -7.79 13.77 -15.07
N SER A 149 -7.15 14.92 -14.88
CA SER A 149 -6.26 15.53 -15.87
C SER A 149 -5.08 14.61 -16.22
N THR A 150 -4.43 14.88 -17.35
CA THR A 150 -3.22 14.13 -17.74
C THR A 150 -2.11 14.27 -16.70
N GLU A 151 -1.95 15.44 -16.10
CA GLU A 151 -0.99 15.72 -15.03
C GLU A 151 -1.28 14.87 -13.79
N ALA A 152 -2.54 14.78 -13.38
CA ALA A 152 -2.95 13.96 -12.24
C ALA A 152 -2.77 12.46 -12.51
N GLN A 153 -3.03 12.01 -13.74
CA GLN A 153 -2.77 10.63 -14.17
C GLN A 153 -1.27 10.30 -14.12
N LYS A 154 -0.43 11.20 -14.66
CA LYS A 154 1.04 11.07 -14.61
C LYS A 154 1.57 11.01 -13.19
N PHE A 155 1.13 11.91 -12.31
CA PHE A 155 1.48 11.88 -10.90
C PHE A 155 1.08 10.56 -10.24
N ALA A 156 -0.15 10.09 -10.47
CA ALA A 156 -0.69 8.88 -9.87
C ALA A 156 0.10 7.61 -10.28
N ILE A 157 0.61 7.58 -11.51
CA ILE A 157 1.48 6.50 -11.99
C ILE A 157 2.89 6.67 -11.42
N ALA A 158 3.45 7.89 -11.45
CA ALA A 158 4.81 8.17 -10.97
C ALA A 158 4.99 7.84 -9.49
N ARG A 159 3.99 8.07 -8.63
CA ARG A 159 4.09 7.67 -7.21
C ARG A 159 4.18 6.16 -7.02
N GLU A 160 3.54 5.36 -7.87
CA GLU A 160 3.69 3.90 -7.83
C GLU A 160 5.06 3.46 -8.37
N VAL A 161 5.56 4.11 -9.44
CA VAL A 161 6.93 3.88 -9.93
C VAL A 161 7.95 4.19 -8.83
N ALA A 162 7.84 5.35 -8.18
CA ALA A 162 8.70 5.78 -7.08
C ALA A 162 8.71 4.76 -5.93
N ARG A 163 7.53 4.31 -5.51
CA ARG A 163 7.36 3.33 -4.44
C ARG A 163 8.04 2.00 -4.74
N LEU A 164 7.90 1.51 -5.97
CA LEU A 164 8.48 0.23 -6.39
C LEU A 164 10.00 0.35 -6.58
N GLN A 165 10.47 1.46 -7.15
CA GLN A 165 11.89 1.73 -7.36
C GLN A 165 12.65 1.92 -6.04
N SER A 166 12.03 2.52 -5.03
CA SER A 166 12.63 2.71 -3.70
C SER A 166 12.65 1.44 -2.84
N GLY A 167 12.21 0.29 -3.38
CA GLY A 167 12.14 -0.96 -2.64
C GLY A 167 11.03 -1.02 -1.60
N GLY A 168 9.97 -0.22 -1.73
CA GLY A 168 8.84 -0.19 -0.81
C GLY A 168 8.33 -1.60 -0.43
N PRO A 169 8.05 -2.49 -1.38
CA PRO A 169 7.68 -3.88 -1.10
C PRO A 169 8.61 -4.64 -0.17
N VAL A 170 9.93 -4.53 -0.39
CA VAL A 170 10.96 -5.23 0.38
C VAL A 170 11.04 -4.66 1.80
N LEU A 171 11.00 -3.33 1.92
CA LEU A 171 11.01 -2.64 3.21
C LEU A 171 9.78 -3.03 4.04
N THR A 172 8.58 -3.00 3.44
CA THR A 172 7.33 -3.40 4.12
C THR A 172 7.39 -4.87 4.55
N ALA A 173 7.86 -5.77 3.69
CA ALA A 173 7.97 -7.20 4.02
C ALA A 173 8.99 -7.48 5.14
N ALA A 174 10.00 -6.62 5.33
CA ALA A 174 11.04 -6.75 6.34
C ALA A 174 10.61 -6.32 7.75
N VAL A 175 9.51 -5.55 7.91
CA VAL A 175 9.08 -5.07 9.24
C VAL A 175 8.74 -6.22 10.19
N ALA A 176 7.91 -7.16 9.75
CA ALA A 176 7.50 -8.29 10.57
C ALA A 176 8.69 -9.16 11.07
N PRO A 177 9.63 -9.62 10.22
CA PRO A 177 10.80 -10.37 10.68
C PRO A 177 11.74 -9.52 11.54
N PHE A 178 11.88 -8.22 11.27
CA PHE A 178 12.66 -7.31 12.12
C PHE A 178 12.08 -7.25 13.54
N CYS A 179 10.76 -7.04 13.68
CA CYS A 179 10.10 -7.00 14.98
C CYS A 179 10.08 -8.36 15.68
N LEU A 180 9.98 -9.47 14.93
CA LEU A 180 10.09 -10.82 15.49
C LEU A 180 11.48 -11.09 16.08
N GLY A 181 12.54 -10.66 15.39
CA GLY A 181 13.90 -10.65 15.94
C GLY A 181 13.99 -9.78 17.20
N GLY A 182 13.34 -8.62 17.20
CA GLY A 182 13.21 -7.73 18.36
C GLY A 182 12.57 -8.41 19.58
N VAL A 183 11.50 -9.20 19.40
CA VAL A 183 10.86 -9.98 20.49
C VAL A 183 11.88 -10.90 21.17
N TRP A 184 12.73 -11.57 20.40
CA TRP A 184 13.78 -12.43 20.95
C TRP A 184 14.78 -11.63 21.79
N VAL A 185 15.22 -10.46 21.30
CA VAL A 185 16.11 -9.56 22.04
C VAL A 185 15.44 -9.05 23.32
N TYR A 186 14.21 -8.54 23.25
CA TYR A 186 13.45 -8.08 24.42
C TYR A 186 13.31 -9.19 25.46
N SER A 187 12.99 -10.41 25.03
CA SER A 187 12.89 -11.57 25.91
C SER A 187 14.21 -11.81 26.66
N VAL A 188 15.34 -11.84 25.96
CA VAL A 188 16.66 -12.08 26.59
C VAL A 188 17.02 -10.94 27.53
N VAL A 189 16.93 -9.69 27.08
CA VAL A 189 17.32 -8.50 27.86
C VAL A 189 16.47 -8.36 29.12
N LEU A 190 15.14 -8.50 29.03
CA LEU A 190 14.27 -8.39 30.20
C LEU A 190 14.58 -9.49 31.23
N LYS A 191 14.80 -10.74 30.79
CA LYS A 191 15.20 -11.82 31.70
C LYS A 191 16.55 -11.55 32.36
N GLN A 192 17.49 -10.93 31.65
CA GLN A 192 18.79 -10.56 32.20
C GLN A 192 18.67 -9.44 33.23
N VAL A 193 17.95 -8.36 32.91
CA VAL A 193 17.73 -7.20 33.78
C VAL A 193 17.03 -7.61 35.08
N PHE A 194 16.03 -8.49 35.01
CA PHE A 194 15.31 -8.98 36.20
C PHE A 194 16.01 -10.17 36.89
N GLY A 195 17.18 -10.61 36.43
CA GLY A 195 17.90 -11.76 37.03
C GLY A 195 17.17 -13.10 36.91
N LEU A 196 16.23 -13.23 35.97
CA LEU A 196 15.28 -14.35 35.89
C LEU A 196 15.79 -15.56 35.13
N HIS A 197 17.05 -15.57 34.67
CA HIS A 197 17.65 -16.76 34.03
C HIS A 197 17.70 -17.98 34.95
N GLY A 198 17.83 -17.77 36.27
CA GLY A 198 17.74 -18.78 37.32
C GLY A 198 16.39 -18.80 38.07
N GLY A 199 15.52 -17.79 37.86
CA GLY A 199 14.28 -17.59 38.62
C GLY A 199 13.11 -18.54 38.28
N PRO A 200 11.95 -18.40 38.97
CA PRO A 200 10.78 -19.27 38.80
C PRO A 200 10.23 -19.29 37.37
N VAL A 201 9.73 -20.45 36.93
CA VAL A 201 9.20 -20.67 35.57
C VAL A 201 8.06 -19.70 35.25
N LEU A 202 7.20 -19.40 36.22
CA LEU A 202 6.07 -18.48 36.06
C LEU A 202 6.53 -17.06 35.71
N MET A 203 7.55 -16.53 36.40
CA MET A 203 8.10 -15.20 36.11
C MET A 203 8.75 -15.15 34.73
N ARG A 204 9.49 -16.20 34.33
CA ARG A 204 10.06 -16.28 32.97
C ARG A 204 8.98 -16.30 31.90
N PHE A 205 7.86 -16.97 32.16
CA PHE A 205 6.71 -16.97 31.27
C PHE A 205 6.10 -15.57 31.16
N SER A 206 5.83 -14.90 32.28
CA SER A 206 5.30 -13.53 32.30
C SER A 206 6.19 -12.56 31.53
N VAL A 207 7.52 -12.64 31.67
CA VAL A 207 8.46 -11.79 30.91
C VAL A 207 8.43 -12.08 29.40
N ASN A 208 8.23 -13.33 28.97
CA ASN A 208 8.07 -13.62 27.54
C ASN A 208 6.76 -13.05 26.98
N ILE A 209 5.68 -13.07 27.76
CA ILE A 209 4.41 -12.44 27.37
C ILE A 209 4.57 -10.92 27.25
N LEU A 210 5.27 -10.30 28.21
CA LEU A 210 5.60 -8.88 28.15
C LEU A 210 6.46 -8.54 26.91
N ALA A 211 7.50 -9.33 26.63
CA ALA A 211 8.35 -9.16 25.46
C ALA A 211 7.56 -9.29 24.15
N LEU A 212 6.59 -10.22 24.09
CA LEU A 212 5.68 -10.36 22.96
C LEU A 212 4.78 -9.13 22.80
N GLY A 213 4.23 -8.62 23.91
CA GLY A 213 3.43 -7.39 23.90
C GLY A 213 4.21 -6.18 23.39
N ILE A 214 5.44 -5.99 23.87
CA ILE A 214 6.34 -4.93 23.38
C ILE A 214 6.63 -5.11 21.90
N GLY A 215 6.93 -6.34 21.45
CA GLY A 215 7.17 -6.61 20.04
C GLY A 215 5.96 -6.34 19.14
N ALA A 216 4.74 -6.62 19.61
CA ALA A 216 3.51 -6.28 18.88
C ALA A 216 3.36 -4.75 18.74
N VAL A 217 3.59 -3.99 19.81
CA VAL A 217 3.59 -2.52 19.76
C VAL A 217 4.67 -2.01 18.80
N SER A 218 5.89 -2.54 18.89
CA SER A 218 6.99 -2.19 17.98
C SER A 218 6.62 -2.48 16.52
N TYR A 219 5.92 -3.58 16.24
CA TYR A 219 5.44 -3.90 14.89
C TYR A 219 4.45 -2.87 14.37
N PHE A 220 3.42 -2.53 15.14
CA PHE A 220 2.44 -1.52 14.72
C PHE A 220 3.10 -0.16 14.46
N LEU A 221 3.93 0.32 15.39
CA LEU A 221 4.61 1.60 15.25
C LEU A 221 5.58 1.62 14.06
N THR A 222 6.38 0.58 13.89
CA THR A 222 7.35 0.49 12.78
C THR A 222 6.65 0.34 11.44
N SER A 223 5.59 -0.46 11.38
CA SER A 223 4.79 -0.66 10.17
C SER A 223 4.12 0.65 9.74
N ASP A 224 3.52 1.38 10.67
CA ASP A 224 2.83 2.64 10.38
C ASP A 224 3.83 3.73 10.00
N ALA A 225 4.93 3.89 10.74
CA ALA A 225 5.97 4.86 10.43
C ALA A 225 6.61 4.60 9.07
N LEU A 226 6.91 3.33 8.75
CA LEU A 226 7.47 2.97 7.44
C LEU A 226 6.46 3.21 6.32
N SER A 227 5.19 2.85 6.52
CA SER A 227 4.14 3.06 5.51
C SER A 227 3.95 4.55 5.21
N GLN A 228 3.96 5.39 6.26
CA GLN A 228 3.91 6.85 6.11
C GLN A 228 5.14 7.39 5.38
N TRP A 229 6.34 6.94 5.76
CA TRP A 229 7.56 7.34 5.09
C TRP A 229 7.56 6.96 3.60
N ILE A 230 7.15 5.73 3.26
CA ILE A 230 7.02 5.28 1.87
C ILE A 230 6.00 6.15 1.13
N ASP A 231 4.84 6.42 1.73
CA ASP A 231 3.78 7.25 1.13
C ASP A 231 4.27 8.66 0.81
N TYR A 232 4.83 9.36 1.79
CA TYR A 232 5.33 10.73 1.62
C TYR A 232 6.54 10.78 0.69
N SER A 233 7.47 9.84 0.81
CA SER A 233 8.63 9.76 -0.06
C SER A 233 8.20 9.56 -1.51
N SER A 234 7.28 8.63 -1.77
CA SER A 234 6.78 8.35 -3.12
C SER A 234 6.08 9.55 -3.74
N ASP A 235 5.26 10.27 -2.97
CA ASP A 235 4.61 11.50 -3.44
C ASP A 235 5.61 12.62 -3.68
N LYS A 236 6.60 12.78 -2.79
CA LYS A 236 7.65 13.80 -2.93
C LYS A 236 8.46 13.57 -4.20
N HIS A 237 8.87 12.32 -4.46
CA HIS A 237 9.60 11.99 -5.68
C HIS A 237 8.73 12.17 -6.93
N ALA A 238 7.45 11.79 -6.90
CA ALA A 238 6.54 11.97 -8.03
C ALA A 238 6.25 13.45 -8.31
N ALA A 239 5.98 14.26 -7.28
CA ALA A 239 5.76 15.69 -7.42
C ALA A 239 7.03 16.43 -7.85
N GLY A 240 8.20 15.98 -7.39
CA GLY A 240 9.50 16.57 -7.72
C GLY A 240 9.99 16.30 -9.15
N VAL A 241 9.24 15.55 -9.98
CA VAL A 241 9.57 15.34 -11.40
C VAL A 241 9.48 16.65 -12.18
N SER A 242 8.37 17.37 -11.99
CA SER A 242 8.14 18.68 -12.59
C SER A 242 6.97 19.40 -11.91
N ARG A 243 6.83 20.70 -12.17
CA ARG A 243 5.71 21.50 -11.64
C ARG A 243 4.34 20.98 -12.09
N GLU A 244 4.25 20.39 -13.29
CA GLU A 244 3.05 19.75 -13.80
C GLU A 244 2.68 18.53 -12.95
N TYR A 245 3.65 17.68 -12.59
CA TYR A 245 3.40 16.54 -11.70
C TYR A 245 2.96 16.99 -10.31
N ALA A 246 3.57 18.04 -9.76
CA ALA A 246 3.17 18.58 -8.46
C ALA A 246 1.71 19.09 -8.48
N ARG A 247 1.32 19.84 -9.51
CA ARG A 247 -0.08 20.28 -9.69
C ARG A 247 -1.03 19.09 -9.87
N GLY A 248 -0.63 18.12 -10.68
CA GLY A 248 -1.35 16.87 -10.86
C GLY A 248 -1.54 16.11 -9.55
N GLY A 249 -0.55 16.13 -8.65
CA GLY A 249 -0.64 15.51 -7.33
C GLY A 249 -1.65 16.17 -6.39
N VAL A 250 -1.76 17.50 -6.43
CA VAL A 250 -2.80 18.22 -5.68
C VAL A 250 -4.18 17.83 -6.19
N GLU A 251 -4.39 17.88 -7.52
CA GLU A 251 -5.66 17.48 -8.14
C GLU A 251 -6.00 16.02 -7.81
N PHE A 252 -5.02 15.11 -7.92
CA PHE A 252 -5.20 13.69 -7.65
C PHE A 252 -5.77 13.45 -6.24
N TYR A 253 -5.20 14.10 -5.22
CA TYR A 253 -5.70 13.95 -3.86
C TYR A 253 -7.03 14.65 -3.64
N ASP A 254 -7.27 15.82 -4.23
CA ASP A 254 -8.59 16.48 -4.15
C ASP A 254 -9.69 15.62 -4.78
N LYS A 255 -9.42 14.98 -5.91
CA LYS A 255 -10.33 14.03 -6.57
C LYS A 255 -10.56 12.78 -5.71
N ILE A 256 -9.52 12.21 -5.08
CA ILE A 256 -9.68 11.10 -4.12
C ILE A 256 -10.55 11.50 -2.93
N LEU A 257 -10.29 12.66 -2.33
CA LEU A 257 -11.07 13.16 -1.19
C LEU A 257 -12.52 13.40 -1.58
N SER A 258 -12.76 14.01 -2.75
CA SER A 258 -14.10 14.23 -3.29
C SER A 258 -14.83 12.90 -3.53
N ARG A 259 -14.17 11.93 -4.19
CA ARG A 259 -14.72 10.58 -4.41
C ARG A 259 -15.12 9.94 -3.10
N ASN A 260 -14.25 9.98 -2.09
CA ASN A 260 -14.50 9.36 -0.79
C ASN A 260 -15.67 10.03 -0.04
N LYS A 261 -15.81 11.35 -0.12
CA LYS A 261 -16.99 12.06 0.43
C LYS A 261 -18.28 11.64 -0.26
N THR A 262 -18.26 11.53 -1.59
CA THR A 262 -19.43 11.07 -2.35
C THR A 262 -19.78 9.62 -2.01
N LEU A 263 -18.78 8.75 -1.91
CA LEU A 263 -18.96 7.36 -1.49
C LEU A 263 -19.48 7.24 -0.05
N ARG A 264 -19.03 8.11 0.86
CA ARG A 264 -19.57 8.20 2.23
C ARG A 264 -21.09 8.36 2.19
N SER A 265 -21.59 9.30 1.38
CA SER A 265 -23.03 9.54 1.24
C SER A 265 -23.75 8.40 0.51
N LEU A 266 -23.19 7.91 -0.61
CA LEU A 266 -23.83 6.88 -1.44
C LEU A 266 -23.94 5.52 -0.73
N MET A 267 -22.99 5.20 0.15
CA MET A 267 -22.96 3.94 0.90
C MET A 267 -23.78 3.97 2.20
N GLY A 268 -24.28 5.14 2.62
CA GLY A 268 -24.97 5.30 3.91
C GLY A 268 -24.06 4.94 5.08
N GLN A 269 -24.58 4.23 6.08
CA GLN A 269 -23.85 3.88 7.32
C GLN A 269 -22.48 3.21 7.05
N LYS A 270 -22.38 2.31 6.06
CA LYS A 270 -21.09 1.67 5.71
C LYS A 270 -20.07 2.68 5.18
N GLY A 271 -20.53 3.69 4.44
CA GLY A 271 -19.70 4.79 3.99
C GLY A 271 -19.24 5.64 5.18
N GLU A 272 -20.13 5.85 6.15
CA GLU A 272 -19.83 6.63 7.34
C GLU A 272 -18.79 6.00 8.26
N GLU A 273 -18.75 4.67 8.31
CA GLU A 273 -17.73 3.89 9.04
C GLU A 273 -16.39 3.88 8.31
N MET A 274 -16.39 3.98 6.97
CA MET A 274 -15.18 3.87 6.14
C MET A 274 -14.47 5.20 5.89
N TYR A 275 -15.23 6.28 5.66
CA TYR A 275 -14.70 7.57 5.20
C TYR A 275 -15.01 8.67 6.19
N ALA A 276 -14.01 9.41 6.66
CA ALA A 276 -14.21 10.61 7.45
C ALA A 276 -14.95 11.70 6.63
N PRO A 277 -15.62 12.67 7.29
CA PRO A 277 -16.24 13.81 6.59
C PRO A 277 -15.25 14.61 5.72
N SER A 278 -13.96 14.57 6.04
CA SER A 278 -12.91 15.19 5.23
C SER A 278 -12.63 14.45 3.90
N GLY A 279 -13.08 13.21 3.75
CA GLY A 279 -12.73 12.29 2.66
C GLY A 279 -11.53 11.38 2.95
N ASN A 280 -10.89 11.52 4.13
CA ASN A 280 -9.87 10.57 4.57
C ASN A 280 -10.49 9.22 4.92
N LEU A 281 -9.68 8.16 4.92
CA LEU A 281 -10.12 6.87 5.46
C LEU A 281 -10.12 6.91 6.99
N PHE A 282 -11.12 6.32 7.63
CA PHE A 282 -11.05 6.07 9.07
C PHE A 282 -10.00 5.00 9.37
N PRO A 283 -9.28 5.10 10.51
CA PRO A 283 -8.35 4.06 10.93
C PRO A 283 -9.13 2.75 11.13
N ALA A 284 -8.60 1.66 10.57
CA ALA A 284 -9.25 0.35 10.66
C ALA A 284 -9.39 -0.15 12.11
N HIS A 285 -8.49 0.28 13.01
CA HIS A 285 -8.49 -0.02 14.44
C HIS A 285 -7.85 1.14 15.23
N VAL A 286 -8.17 1.28 16.52
CA VAL A 286 -7.73 2.36 17.43
C VAL A 286 -6.21 2.59 17.45
N LEU A 287 -5.41 1.59 17.09
CA LEU A 287 -3.94 1.60 17.16
C LEU A 287 -3.24 1.57 15.79
N GLN A 288 -3.96 1.64 14.66
CA GLN A 288 -3.35 1.50 13.34
C GLN A 288 -3.88 2.50 12.32
N LEU A 289 -3.00 3.40 11.86
CA LEU A 289 -3.24 4.24 10.69
C LEU A 289 -2.77 3.46 9.45
N LYS A 290 -3.65 2.60 8.91
CA LYS A 290 -3.33 1.77 7.74
C LYS A 290 -2.87 2.59 6.52
N HIS A 291 -3.27 3.86 6.43
CA HIS A 291 -2.86 4.78 5.38
C HIS A 291 -2.63 6.19 5.92
N THR A 292 -1.62 6.86 5.37
CA THR A 292 -1.37 8.28 5.61
C THR A 292 -2.58 9.11 5.16
N PRO A 293 -3.11 10.03 5.99
CA PRO A 293 -4.26 10.84 5.60
C PRO A 293 -4.02 11.58 4.28
N TYR A 294 -4.94 11.42 3.32
CA TYR A 294 -4.84 12.04 1.99
C TYR A 294 -4.78 13.57 2.06
N THR A 295 -5.44 14.18 3.06
CA THR A 295 -5.33 15.63 3.31
C THR A 295 -3.90 16.06 3.61
N SER A 296 -3.20 15.32 4.47
CA SER A 296 -1.79 15.60 4.81
C SER A 296 -0.86 15.38 3.62
N ARG A 297 -1.09 14.33 2.82
CA ARG A 297 -0.31 14.08 1.60
C ARG A 297 -0.45 15.21 0.58
N ARG A 298 -1.68 15.69 0.35
CA ARG A 298 -1.95 16.85 -0.49
C ARG A 298 -1.26 18.11 0.01
N GLU A 299 -1.33 18.37 1.32
CA GLU A 299 -0.68 19.52 1.96
C GLU A 299 0.85 19.47 1.81
N GLY A 300 1.45 18.28 1.94
CA GLY A 300 2.87 18.09 1.68
C GLY A 300 3.27 18.49 0.26
N ILE A 301 2.48 18.13 -0.75
CA ILE A 301 2.73 18.52 -2.15
C ILE A 301 2.53 20.04 -2.33
N LEU A 302 1.50 20.61 -1.73
CA LEU A 302 1.27 22.06 -1.76
C LEU A 302 2.43 22.85 -1.14
N ALA A 303 3.05 22.33 -0.08
CA ALA A 303 4.23 22.93 0.53
C ALA A 303 5.43 22.92 -0.44
N LEU A 304 5.69 21.80 -1.12
CA LEU A 304 6.75 21.71 -2.14
C LEU A 304 6.57 22.75 -3.26
N ILE A 305 5.34 22.95 -3.75
CA ILE A 305 5.03 23.95 -4.78
C ILE A 305 5.29 25.39 -4.29
N LYS A 306 5.12 25.65 -2.98
CA LYS A 306 5.36 26.97 -2.39
C LYS A 306 6.84 27.23 -2.20
N GLU A 307 7.60 26.22 -1.75
CA GLU A 307 9.06 26.30 -1.57
C GLU A 307 9.78 26.57 -2.90
N GLU A 308 9.36 25.97 -4.01
CA GLU A 308 9.93 26.25 -5.34
C GLU A 308 9.68 27.69 -5.84
N LYS A 309 8.76 28.44 -5.24
CA LYS A 309 8.44 29.82 -5.63
C LYS A 309 9.18 30.87 -4.78
N ALA A 310 9.76 30.47 -3.65
CA ALA A 310 10.49 31.34 -2.73
C ALA A 310 11.97 31.39 -3.11
#